data_AF-A0A3D1JV15-F1
#
_entry.id   AF-A0A3D1JV15-F1
#
_cell.length_a   1.000
_cell.length_b   1.000
_cell.length_c   1.000
_cell.angle_alpha   90.00
_cell.angle_beta   90.00
_cell.angle_gamma   90.00
#
_symmetry.space_group_name_H-M   'P 1'
#
loop_
_entity.id
_entity.type
_entity.pdbx_description
1 polymer ?
#
loop_
_entity_poly.entity_id
_entity_poly.type
_entity_poly.pdbx_seq_one_letter_code
_entity_poly.pdbx_strand_id
1 'polypeptide(L)'
;PGTSTVEELFAGVKKGIYIKDISHGSGMSTFTIAPTKAYMIRDGKIAEPVKVSVISGNVMHTLGQIDGLNDKTEYLSFAVGGCGKMEQFPLPVGFGGPYMRVNGIQVL
;
A
#
# COMPACT_ATOMS: atom_id res chain seq x y z
N PRO A 1 -12.93 6.12 5.71
CA PRO A 1 -12.66 6.96 4.53
C PRO A 1 -12.23 8.36 4.98
N GLY A 2 -11.35 9.01 4.21
CA GLY A 2 -10.94 10.38 4.44
C GLY A 2 -11.79 11.37 3.65
N THR A 3 -11.18 12.49 3.26
CA THR A 3 -11.85 13.56 2.50
C THR A 3 -11.12 13.91 1.20
N SER A 4 -9.93 13.35 0.96
CA SER A 4 -9.10 13.75 -0.18
C SER A 4 -9.46 12.97 -1.45
N THR A 5 -9.34 13.60 -2.61
CA THR A 5 -9.25 12.89 -3.89
C THR A 5 -7.91 12.19 -4.04
N VAL A 6 -7.79 11.24 -4.97
CA VAL A 6 -6.50 10.56 -5.23
C VAL A 6 -5.46 11.57 -5.75
N GLU A 7 -5.90 12.53 -6.56
CA GLU A 7 -5.08 13.60 -7.11
C GLU A 7 -4.54 14.52 -6.01
N GLU A 8 -5.35 14.85 -5.00
CA GLU A 8 -4.93 15.63 -3.83
C GLU A 8 -3.91 14.88 -2.96
N LEU A 9 -4.05 13.55 -2.83
CA LEU A 9 -3.04 12.75 -2.15
C LEU A 9 -1.70 12.82 -2.87
N PHE A 10 -1.70 12.72 -4.21
CA PHE A 10 -0.48 12.86 -4.99
C PHE A 10 0.09 14.27 -4.91
N ALA A 11 -0.73 15.32 -5.01
CA ALA A 11 -0.29 16.72 -5.02
C ALA A 11 0.60 17.08 -3.81
N GLY A 12 0.38 16.46 -2.64
CA GLY A 12 1.23 16.65 -1.46
C GLY A 12 2.54 15.88 -1.45
N VAL A 13 2.88 15.14 -2.50
CA VAL A 13 4.10 14.31 -2.60
C VAL A 13 5.09 14.94 -3.57
N LYS A 14 6.19 15.50 -3.03
CA LYS A 14 7.30 16.02 -3.84
C LYS A 14 8.08 14.91 -4.55
N LYS A 15 8.42 13.85 -3.81
CA LYS A 15 9.07 12.64 -4.33
C LYS A 15 8.60 11.45 -3.51
N GLY A 16 8.06 10.43 -4.17
CA GLY A 16 7.57 9.23 -3.51
C GLY A 16 7.33 8.09 -4.47
N ILE A 17 6.69 7.03 -3.99
CA ILE A 17 6.31 5.87 -4.79
C ILE A 17 4.81 5.63 -4.60
N TYR A 18 4.11 5.49 -5.71
CA TYR A 18 2.75 5.03 -5.74
C TYR A 18 2.72 3.51 -5.93
N ILE A 19 2.20 2.79 -4.95
CA ILE A 19 1.93 1.35 -5.03
C ILE A 19 0.51 1.17 -5.55
N LYS A 20 0.36 0.73 -6.81
CA LYS A 20 -0.94 0.58 -7.46
C LYS A 20 -1.58 -0.77 -7.16
N ASP A 21 -0.80 -1.84 -7.30
CA ASP A 21 -1.23 -3.23 -7.13
C ASP A 21 -0.14 -4.01 -6.35
N ILE A 22 -0.55 -5.04 -5.62
CA ILE A 22 0.32 -5.90 -4.79
C ILE A 22 0.17 -7.37 -5.18
N SER A 23 1.21 -8.18 -4.98
CA SER A 23 1.15 -9.64 -5.17
C SER A 23 0.87 -10.36 -3.86
N HIS A 24 1.66 -10.05 -2.83
CA HIS A 24 1.56 -10.68 -1.52
C HIS A 24 2.15 -9.77 -0.45
N GLY A 25 1.83 -10.09 0.80
CA GLY A 25 2.42 -9.48 1.97
C GLY A 25 2.58 -10.50 3.09
N SER A 26 3.47 -10.22 4.02
CA SER A 26 3.72 -11.05 5.19
C SER A 26 4.18 -10.18 6.34
N GLY A 27 3.92 -10.60 7.56
CA GLY A 27 4.45 -9.89 8.71
C GLY A 27 3.73 -10.18 10.01
N MET A 28 4.32 -9.62 11.05
CA MET A 28 3.70 -9.47 12.36
C MET A 28 3.76 -7.99 12.74
N SER A 29 4.61 -7.61 13.69
CA SER A 29 4.87 -6.21 14.01
C SER A 29 5.65 -5.51 12.90
N THR A 30 6.57 -6.22 12.24
CA THR A 30 7.21 -5.78 10.99
C THR A 30 6.51 -6.47 9.83
N PHE A 31 6.13 -5.68 8.83
CA PHE A 31 5.50 -6.19 7.61
C PHE A 31 6.40 -5.98 6.39
N THR A 32 6.15 -6.79 5.37
CA THR A 32 6.68 -6.65 4.02
C THR A 32 5.54 -6.79 3.03
N ILE A 33 5.47 -5.90 2.05
CA ILE A 33 4.51 -5.98 0.94
C ILE A 33 5.30 -5.98 -0.37
N ALA A 34 4.98 -6.91 -1.26
CA ALA A 34 5.56 -6.99 -2.59
C ALA A 34 4.61 -6.34 -3.63
N PRO A 35 5.00 -5.23 -4.25
CA PRO A 35 4.22 -4.59 -5.30
C PRO A 35 4.29 -5.37 -6.62
N THR A 36 3.17 -5.43 -7.35
CA THR A 36 3.16 -5.88 -8.76
C THR A 36 3.21 -4.71 -9.73
N LYS A 37 2.67 -3.55 -9.32
CA LYS A 37 2.76 -2.30 -10.08
C LYS A 37 3.07 -1.13 -9.15
N ALA A 38 4.14 -0.42 -9.48
CA ALA A 38 4.54 0.78 -8.77
C ALA A 38 5.03 1.87 -9.74
N TYR A 39 4.85 3.12 -9.36
CA TYR A 39 5.24 4.29 -10.13
C TYR A 39 5.94 5.32 -9.26
N MET A 40 6.86 6.09 -9.83
CA MET A 40 7.41 7.26 -9.17
C MET A 40 6.32 8.33 -9.07
N ILE A 41 6.31 9.05 -7.94
CA ILE A 41 5.61 10.33 -7.82
C ILE A 41 6.67 11.43 -7.83
N ARG A 42 6.50 12.42 -8.70
CA ARG A 42 7.36 13.60 -8.82
C ARG A 42 6.50 14.85 -8.87
N ASP A 43 6.75 15.77 -7.94
CA ASP A 43 6.09 17.08 -7.85
C ASP A 43 4.57 16.99 -8.01
N GLY A 44 3.96 16.09 -7.25
CA GLY A 44 2.51 15.93 -7.23
C GLY A 44 1.92 15.01 -8.29
N LYS A 45 2.74 14.41 -9.17
CA LYS A 45 2.26 13.69 -10.36
C LYS A 45 2.88 12.30 -10.49
N ILE A 46 2.11 11.35 -11.01
CA ILE A 46 2.62 10.05 -11.44
C ILE A 46 3.61 10.27 -12.58
N ALA A 47 4.77 9.62 -12.47
CA ALA A 47 5.84 9.68 -13.44
C ALA A 47 6.12 8.28 -14.01
N GLU A 48 7.38 7.85 -14.06
CA GLU A 48 7.79 6.58 -14.66
C GLU A 48 7.41 5.36 -13.80
N PRO A 49 7.17 4.19 -14.41
CA PRO A 49 7.04 2.92 -13.68
C PRO A 49 8.37 2.56 -13.00
N VAL A 50 8.29 1.91 -11.84
CA VAL A 50 9.45 1.51 -11.04
C VAL A 50 9.29 0.07 -10.58
N LYS A 51 10.42 -0.64 -10.48
CA LYS A 51 10.48 -1.95 -9.83
C LYS A 51 10.83 -1.75 -8.36
N VAL A 52 9.94 -2.20 -7.49
CA VAL A 52 10.15 -2.28 -6.04
C VAL A 52 10.12 -3.75 -5.69
N SER A 53 11.14 -4.24 -4.97
CA SER A 53 11.17 -5.63 -4.54
C SER A 53 10.15 -5.81 -3.42
N VAL A 54 10.31 -5.03 -2.34
CA VAL A 54 9.37 -4.97 -1.22
C VAL A 54 9.36 -3.58 -0.60
N ILE A 55 8.22 -3.20 -0.03
CA ILE A 55 8.18 -2.16 1.00
C ILE A 55 8.10 -2.81 2.37
N SER A 56 8.72 -2.21 3.37
CA SER A 56 8.72 -2.72 4.74
C SER A 56 8.54 -1.62 5.78
N GLY A 57 7.99 -1.99 6.93
CA GLY A 57 7.80 -1.08 8.06
C GLY A 57 7.28 -1.80 9.30
N ASN A 58 7.27 -1.08 10.43
CA ASN A 58 6.57 -1.53 11.63
C ASN A 58 5.12 -1.06 11.59
N VAL A 59 4.16 -1.94 11.89
CA VAL A 59 2.72 -1.66 11.79
C VAL A 59 2.31 -0.44 12.60
N MET A 60 2.65 -0.39 13.89
CA MET A 60 2.19 0.68 14.79
C MET A 60 2.82 2.01 14.43
N HIS A 61 4.11 2.01 14.08
CA HIS A 61 4.77 3.21 13.58
C HIS A 61 4.13 3.69 12.27
N THR A 62 3.91 2.79 11.32
CA THR A 62 3.36 3.08 10.00
C THR A 62 1.96 3.70 10.08
N LEU A 63 1.11 3.17 10.96
CA LEU A 63 -0.23 3.75 11.20
C LEU A 63 -0.14 5.20 11.67
N GLY A 64 0.85 5.54 12.51
CA GLY A 64 1.10 6.91 12.96
C GLY A 64 1.70 7.83 11.89
N GLN A 65 2.15 7.29 10.75
CA GLN A 65 2.71 8.07 9.63
C GLN A 65 1.70 8.31 8.50
N ILE A 66 0.44 7.90 8.66
CA ILE A 66 -0.63 8.17 7.71
C ILE A 66 -1.02 9.65 7.85
N ASP A 67 -0.88 10.42 6.77
CA ASP A 67 -1.18 11.86 6.74
C ASP A 67 -2.22 12.26 5.69
N GLY A 68 -2.79 11.29 4.98
CA GLY A 68 -3.81 11.51 3.98
C GLY A 68 -4.57 10.23 3.65
N LEU A 69 -5.89 10.35 3.52
CA LEU A 69 -6.80 9.25 3.19
C LEU A 69 -7.75 9.68 2.09
N ASN A 70 -7.94 8.82 1.11
CA ASN A 70 -8.91 9.03 0.05
C ASN A 70 -10.36 8.94 0.58
N ASP A 71 -11.26 9.66 -0.08
CA ASP A 71 -12.70 9.71 0.21
C ASP A 71 -13.45 8.40 -0.10
N LYS A 72 -12.89 7.53 -0.94
CA LYS A 72 -13.46 6.23 -1.33
C LYS A 72 -12.69 5.08 -0.71
N THR A 73 -13.42 4.01 -0.40
CA THR A 73 -12.85 2.73 0.04
C THR A 73 -12.97 1.73 -1.09
N GLU A 74 -11.89 1.03 -1.40
CA GLU A 74 -11.88 -0.09 -2.33
C GLU A 74 -11.71 -1.40 -1.55
N TYR A 75 -12.42 -2.44 -1.96
CA TYR A 75 -12.26 -3.79 -1.42
C TYR A 75 -11.72 -4.70 -2.51
N LEU A 76 -10.70 -5.46 -2.16
CA LEU A 76 -10.04 -6.45 -2.97
C LEU A 76 -10.38 -7.83 -2.39
N SER A 77 -10.99 -8.64 -3.23
CA SER A 77 -11.19 -10.07 -2.98
C SER A 77 -10.57 -10.82 -4.14
N PHE A 78 -9.74 -11.81 -3.83
CA PHE A 78 -9.10 -12.62 -4.85
C PHE A 78 -9.84 -13.95 -5.00
N ALA A 79 -10.14 -14.32 -6.25
CA ALA A 79 -10.69 -15.63 -6.55
C ALA A 79 -9.67 -16.77 -6.34
N VAL A 80 -8.37 -16.44 -6.33
CA VAL A 80 -7.25 -17.36 -6.17
C VAL A 80 -6.24 -16.80 -5.17
N GLY A 81 -5.58 -17.67 -4.40
CA GLY A 81 -4.74 -17.29 -3.26
C GLY A 81 -5.53 -17.30 -1.94
N GLY A 82 -4.92 -16.79 -0.86
CA GLY A 82 -5.57 -16.73 0.44
C GLY A 82 -4.64 -16.31 1.57
N CYS A 83 -5.21 -16.17 2.77
CA CYS A 83 -4.45 -15.92 3.99
C CYS A 83 -3.92 -17.25 4.55
N GLY A 84 -2.71 -17.20 5.10
CA GLY A 84 -2.09 -18.33 5.78
C GLY A 84 -1.73 -17.97 7.21
N LYS A 85 -2.00 -18.88 8.15
CA LYS A 85 -1.52 -18.79 9.53
C LYS A 85 -1.21 -20.19 10.05
N MET A 86 0.05 -20.45 10.40
CA MET A 86 0.53 -21.78 10.77
C MET A 86 0.17 -22.81 9.69
N GLU A 87 -0.36 -23.99 10.04
CA GLU A 87 -0.73 -25.02 9.06
C GLU A 87 -2.07 -24.75 8.34
N GLN A 88 -2.73 -23.61 8.59
CA GLN A 88 -4.00 -23.26 7.93
C GLN A 88 -3.74 -22.37 6.71
N PHE A 89 -3.76 -22.95 5.50
CA PHE A 89 -3.58 -22.24 4.24
C PHE A 89 -4.06 -23.06 3.01
N PRO A 90 -4.62 -22.43 1.96
CA PRO A 90 -5.07 -21.03 1.87
C PRO A 90 -6.51 -20.87 2.36
N LEU A 91 -6.77 -19.85 3.18
CA LEU A 91 -8.14 -19.46 3.54
C LEU A 91 -8.60 -18.25 2.71
N PRO A 92 -9.84 -18.28 2.17
CA PRO A 92 -10.36 -17.17 1.39
C PRO A 92 -10.58 -15.95 2.30
N VAL A 93 -9.98 -14.83 1.93
CA VAL A 93 -10.11 -13.55 2.64
C VAL A 93 -10.22 -12.40 1.64
N GLY A 94 -10.86 -11.32 2.05
CA GLY A 94 -10.77 -10.02 1.39
C GLY A 94 -10.02 -9.02 2.26
N PHE A 95 -9.46 -7.99 1.64
CA PHE A 95 -8.92 -6.82 2.34
C PHE A 95 -9.30 -5.57 1.55
N GLY A 96 -9.22 -4.41 2.19
CA GLY A 96 -9.63 -3.19 1.54
C GLY A 96 -9.34 -1.98 2.42
N GLY A 97 -9.50 -0.82 1.82
CA GLY A 97 -9.24 0.46 2.44
C GLY A 97 -9.28 1.57 1.41
N PRO A 98 -9.28 2.83 1.86
CA PRO A 98 -8.99 3.94 0.98
C PRO A 98 -7.53 3.90 0.52
N TYR A 99 -7.23 4.60 -0.58
CA TYR A 99 -5.84 4.99 -0.83
C TYR A 99 -5.33 5.83 0.34
N MET A 100 -4.09 5.57 0.74
CA MET A 100 -3.47 6.23 1.90
C MET A 100 -2.12 6.81 1.48
N ARG A 101 -1.83 8.02 1.95
CA ARG A 101 -0.47 8.58 1.90
C ARG A 101 0.20 8.33 3.24
N VAL A 102 1.38 7.72 3.16
CA VAL A 102 2.12 7.24 4.34
C VAL A 102 3.56 7.73 4.22
N ASN A 103 4.05 8.38 5.27
CA ASN A 103 5.42 8.88 5.32
C ASN A 103 6.40 7.82 5.87
N GLY A 104 7.67 7.92 5.49
CA GLY A 104 8.75 7.15 6.13
C GLY A 104 8.74 5.63 5.89
N ILE A 105 8.12 5.15 4.81
CA ILE A 105 8.16 3.74 4.42
C ILE A 105 9.52 3.37 3.84
N GLN A 106 10.07 2.24 4.28
CA GLN A 106 11.29 1.68 3.70
C GLN A 106 10.97 0.98 2.39
N VAL A 107 11.79 1.26 1.36
CA VAL A 107 11.67 0.69 0.01
C VAL A 107 12.95 -0.09 -0.28
N LEU A 108 12.81 -1.36 -0.65
CA LEU A 108 13.89 -2.31 -0.93
C LEU A 108 13.72 -2.96 -2.32
#